data_AF-E1ZZW1-F1
#
_entry.id   AF-E1ZZW1-F1
#
_cell.length_a   1.000
_cell.length_b   1.000
_cell.length_c   1.000
_cell.angle_alpha   90.00
_cell.angle_beta   90.00
_cell.angle_gamma   90.00
#
_symmetry.space_group_name_H-M   'P 1'
#
loop_
_entity.id
_entity.type
_entity.pdbx_description
1 polymer ?
#
loop_
_entity_poly.entity_id
_entity_poly.type
_entity_poly.pdbx_seq_one_letter_code
_entity_poly.pdbx_strand_id
1 'polypeptide(L)'
;MEKGSSIPWQETLREATGEARLDGSALREYFRPLEDWLRTENLRTGEIVGWSYDGDFCKRSIETAGLQVYGSGFYNGGSASSYVSWIATGIIMTFWTVSMLY
;
A
#
# COMPACT_ATOMS: atom_id res chain seq x y z
N MET A 1 -24.43 1.07 -30.54
CA MET A 1 -24.80 0.13 -29.44
C MET A 1 -25.86 -0.90 -29.88
N GLU A 2 -26.01 -1.16 -31.18
CA GLU A 2 -27.11 -1.98 -31.72
C GLU A 2 -26.99 -3.48 -31.39
N LYS A 3 -25.76 -3.95 -31.13
CA LYS A 3 -25.46 -5.37 -30.89
C LYS A 3 -25.99 -5.90 -29.54
N GLY A 4 -26.26 -5.04 -28.55
CA GLY A 4 -26.74 -5.48 -27.23
C GLY A 4 -25.91 -6.61 -26.63
N SER A 5 -26.57 -7.69 -26.18
CA SER A 5 -25.95 -8.93 -25.68
C SER A 5 -25.86 -10.04 -26.73
N SER A 6 -26.10 -9.75 -28.01
CA SER A 6 -26.16 -10.76 -29.06
C SER A 6 -24.79 -11.32 -29.47
N ILE A 7 -23.70 -10.58 -29.20
CA ILE A 7 -22.32 -10.99 -29.48
C ILE A 7 -21.45 -10.86 -28.21
N PRO A 8 -20.33 -11.59 -28.12
CA PRO A 8 -19.38 -11.40 -27.03
C PRO A 8 -18.92 -9.94 -26.93
N TRP A 9 -18.82 -9.43 -25.71
CA TRP A 9 -18.50 -8.01 -25.47
C TRP A 9 -17.15 -7.58 -26.06
N GLN A 10 -16.19 -8.50 -26.19
CA GLN A 10 -14.89 -8.24 -26.79
C GLN A 10 -14.99 -7.85 -28.27
N GLU A 11 -15.96 -8.43 -28.99
CA GLU A 11 -16.17 -8.10 -30.40
C GLU A 11 -16.75 -6.70 -30.56
N THR A 12 -17.78 -6.37 -29.75
CA THR A 12 -18.33 -5.01 -29.69
C THR A 12 -17.28 -3.99 -29.28
N LEU A 13 -16.39 -4.33 -28.33
CA LEU A 13 -15.28 -3.47 -27.91
C LEU A 13 -14.31 -3.24 -29.08
N ARG A 14 -13.93 -4.31 -29.78
CA ARG A 14 -13.04 -4.24 -30.95
C ARG A 14 -13.61 -3.40 -32.08
N GLU A 15 -14.92 -3.50 -32.35
CA GLU A 15 -15.60 -2.65 -33.34
C GLU A 15 -15.53 -1.15 -32.97
N ALA A 16 -15.54 -0.83 -31.67
CA ALA A 16 -15.56 0.56 -31.18
C ALA A 16 -14.17 1.17 -30.96
N THR A 17 -13.22 0.40 -30.43
CA THR A 17 -11.88 0.90 -30.02
C THR A 17 -10.74 0.33 -30.88
N GLY A 18 -11.01 -0.67 -31.71
CA GLY A 18 -9.98 -1.44 -32.42
C GLY A 18 -9.33 -2.54 -31.56
N GLU A 19 -9.63 -2.60 -30.26
CA GLU A 19 -9.03 -3.53 -29.31
C GLU A 19 -10.05 -4.51 -28.74
N ALA A 20 -9.71 -5.79 -28.65
CA ALA A 20 -10.57 -6.82 -28.06
C ALA A 20 -10.36 -7.00 -26.55
N ARG A 21 -9.32 -6.37 -25.99
CA ARG A 21 -8.93 -6.50 -24.58
C ARG A 21 -9.29 -5.21 -23.84
N LEU A 22 -9.77 -5.34 -22.61
CA LEU A 22 -9.98 -4.19 -21.73
C LEU A 22 -8.63 -3.65 -21.26
N ASP A 23 -8.37 -2.37 -21.54
CA ASP A 23 -7.20 -1.64 -21.07
C ASP A 23 -7.62 -0.47 -20.18
N GLY A 24 -6.96 -0.35 -19.02
CA GLY A 24 -7.18 0.74 -18.06
C GLY A 24 -6.29 1.97 -18.31
N SER A 25 -5.42 1.93 -19.31
CA SER A 25 -4.49 3.03 -19.64
C SER A 25 -5.19 4.36 -19.90
N ALA A 26 -6.31 4.36 -20.64
CA ALA A 26 -7.09 5.57 -20.92
C ALA A 26 -7.62 6.24 -19.64
N LEU A 27 -8.04 5.44 -18.65
CA LEU A 27 -8.49 5.95 -17.35
C LEU A 27 -7.31 6.54 -16.56
N ARG A 28 -6.15 5.86 -16.58
CA ARG A 28 -4.92 6.34 -15.95
C ARG A 28 -4.44 7.64 -16.57
N GLU A 29 -4.48 7.74 -17.89
CA GLU A 29 -4.11 8.95 -18.62
C GLU A 29 -5.03 10.13 -18.28
N TYR A 30 -6.35 9.88 -18.24
CA TYR A 30 -7.34 10.89 -17.87
C TYR A 30 -7.06 11.48 -16.48
N PHE A 31 -6.72 10.63 -15.50
CA PHE A 31 -6.46 11.05 -14.12
C PHE A 31 -5.00 11.40 -13.81
N ARG A 32 -4.07 11.27 -14.78
CA ARG A 32 -2.63 11.51 -14.57
C ARG A 32 -2.32 12.88 -13.94
N PRO A 33 -2.89 14.01 -14.41
CA PRO A 33 -2.59 15.31 -13.80
C PRO A 33 -3.05 15.41 -12.33
N LEU A 34 -4.17 14.78 -11.98
CA LEU A 34 -4.67 14.74 -10.62
C LEU A 34 -3.79 13.86 -9.73
N GLU A 35 -3.34 12.71 -10.26
CA GLU A 35 -2.43 11.82 -9.55
C GLU A 35 -1.11 12.53 -9.19
N ASP A 36 -0.53 13.28 -10.13
CA ASP A 36 0.70 14.04 -9.91
C ASP A 36 0.52 15.14 -8.85
N TRP A 37 -0.61 15.85 -8.89
CA TRP A 37 -0.94 16.86 -7.89
C TRP A 37 -1.12 16.24 -6.50
N LEU A 38 -1.89 15.16 -6.38
CA LEU A 38 -2.13 14.47 -5.11
C LEU A 38 -0.85 13.93 -4.50
N ARG A 39 0.08 13.41 -5.31
CA ARG A 39 1.40 12.96 -4.83
C ARG A 39 2.18 14.11 -4.20
N THR A 40 2.20 15.26 -4.86
CA THR A 40 2.90 16.45 -4.36
C THR A 40 2.25 16.98 -3.09
N GLU A 41 0.92 17.05 -3.07
CA GLU A 41 0.17 17.59 -1.96
C GLU A 41 0.28 16.71 -0.71
N ASN A 42 0.14 15.39 -0.85
CA ASN A 42 0.30 14.45 0.27
C ASN A 42 1.69 14.54 0.91
N LEU A 43 2.73 14.75 0.10
CA LEU A 43 4.09 14.98 0.62
C LEU A 43 4.22 16.31 1.34
N ARG A 44 3.56 17.36 0.83
CA ARG A 44 3.56 18.71 1.42
C ARG A 44 2.86 18.74 2.78
N THR A 45 1.74 18.02 2.91
CA THR A 45 0.92 17.97 4.12
C THR A 45 1.34 16.86 5.09
N GLY A 46 2.17 15.91 4.63
CA GLY A 46 2.61 14.77 5.43
C GLY A 46 1.52 13.72 5.63
N GLU A 47 0.59 13.60 4.67
CA GLU A 47 -0.52 12.65 4.74
C GLU A 47 -0.03 11.20 4.62
N ILE A 48 -0.59 10.33 5.46
CA ILE A 48 -0.27 8.90 5.45
C ILE A 48 -1.19 8.21 4.44
N VAL A 49 -0.61 7.76 3.32
CA VAL A 49 -1.36 7.04 2.29
C VAL A 49 -1.58 5.58 2.70
N GLY A 50 -2.83 5.15 2.68
CA GLY A 50 -3.26 3.81 3.03
C GLY A 50 -4.18 3.81 4.25
N TRP A 51 -4.44 2.64 4.80
CA TRP A 51 -5.29 2.46 5.98
C TRP A 51 -4.61 1.49 6.94
N SER A 52 -4.71 1.79 8.25
CA SER A 52 -4.37 0.81 9.28
C SER A 52 -5.55 -0.13 9.48
N TYR A 53 -5.28 -1.43 9.54
CA TYR A 53 -6.31 -2.41 9.85
C TYR A 53 -6.57 -2.45 11.36
N ASP A 54 -7.72 -1.93 11.79
CA ASP A 54 -8.11 -1.83 13.20
C ASP A 54 -8.76 -3.12 13.76
N GLY A 55 -8.85 -4.20 12.98
CA GLY A 55 -9.33 -5.51 13.46
C GLY A 55 -10.83 -5.62 13.78
N ASP A 56 -11.53 -4.50 13.98
CA ASP A 56 -12.89 -4.53 14.54
C ASP A 56 -14.02 -4.55 13.49
N PHE A 57 -13.73 -4.37 12.20
CA PHE A 57 -14.76 -4.30 11.15
C PHE A 57 -15.48 -5.64 10.85
N CYS A 58 -15.00 -6.75 11.42
CA CYS A 58 -15.58 -8.09 11.23
C CYS A 58 -15.86 -8.80 12.56
N LYS A 59 -15.98 -8.07 13.68
CA LYS A 59 -16.15 -8.67 15.01
C LYS A 59 -17.43 -9.50 15.13
N ARG A 60 -18.54 -9.01 14.57
CA ARG A 60 -19.88 -9.61 14.71
C ARG A 60 -20.08 -10.90 13.90
N SER A 61 -19.50 -10.99 12.71
CA SER A 61 -19.52 -12.21 11.88
C SER A 61 -18.53 -13.26 12.38
N ILE A 62 -17.43 -12.85 12.99
CA ILE A 62 -16.41 -13.78 13.51
C ILE A 62 -16.81 -14.36 14.88
N GLU A 63 -17.43 -13.56 15.76
CA GLU A 63 -18.04 -14.07 17.00
C GLU A 63 -19.14 -15.09 16.73
N THR A 64 -19.96 -14.87 15.70
CA THR A 64 -21.04 -15.79 15.29
C THR A 64 -20.49 -17.10 14.70
N ALA A 65 -19.29 -17.08 14.11
CA ALA A 65 -18.64 -18.25 13.50
C ALA A 65 -17.67 -18.99 14.44
N GLY A 66 -17.41 -18.47 15.65
CA GLY A 66 -16.49 -19.09 16.63
C GLY A 66 -15.04 -19.18 16.17
N LEU A 67 -14.61 -18.32 15.22
CA LEU A 67 -13.25 -18.34 14.67
C LEU A 67 -12.32 -17.41 15.48
N GLN A 68 -11.10 -17.86 15.77
CA GLN A 68 -10.08 -17.01 16.40
C GLN A 68 -9.44 -16.10 15.35
N VAL A 69 -9.58 -14.78 15.51
CA VAL A 69 -8.89 -13.81 14.64
C VAL A 69 -7.47 -13.64 15.16
N TYR A 70 -6.52 -14.26 14.48
CA TYR A 70 -5.10 -13.93 14.67
C TYR A 70 -4.62 -13.11 13.48
N GLY A 71 -4.31 -11.83 13.72
CA GLY A 71 -3.60 -10.99 12.76
C GLY A 71 -4.28 -9.66 12.47
N SER A 72 -3.76 -8.60 13.08
CA SER A 72 -3.83 -7.26 12.50
C SER A 72 -2.91 -7.25 11.28
N GLY A 73 -3.47 -7.34 10.06
CA GLY A 73 -2.68 -7.32 8.83
C GLY A 73 -1.93 -6.00 8.68
N PHE A 74 -0.62 -6.00 8.91
CA PHE A 74 0.24 -4.83 8.73
C PHE A 74 0.60 -4.65 7.25
N TYR A 75 -0.28 -4.07 6.44
CA TYR A 75 0.09 -3.58 5.11
C TYR A 75 0.65 -2.16 5.18
N ASN A 76 1.81 -2.04 5.81
CA ASN A 76 2.80 -0.95 5.65
C ASN A 76 3.94 -1.19 6.65
N GLY A 77 4.63 -2.32 6.50
CA GLY A 77 5.89 -2.56 7.19
C GLY A 77 7.03 -1.80 6.50
N GLY A 78 7.02 -0.46 6.58
CA GLY A 78 8.23 0.30 6.31
C GLY A 78 9.26 -0.12 7.33
N SER A 79 10.28 -0.88 6.94
CA SER A 79 11.35 -1.29 7.85
C SER A 79 12.01 -0.03 8.40
N ALA A 80 11.86 0.23 9.70
CA ALA A 80 12.65 1.24 10.37
C ALA A 80 14.13 0.81 10.28
N SER A 81 14.85 1.35 9.31
CA SER A 81 16.27 1.11 9.14
C SER A 81 17.00 1.66 10.36
N SER A 82 17.32 0.77 11.29
CA SER A 82 18.17 1.08 12.43
C SER A 82 19.59 1.26 11.92
N TYR A 83 19.95 2.48 11.51
CA TYR A 83 21.34 2.85 11.24
C TYR A 83 22.11 2.86 12.57
N VAL A 84 22.53 1.68 13.03
CA VAL A 84 23.50 1.58 14.12
C VAL A 84 24.86 1.94 13.53
N SER A 85 25.25 3.21 13.69
CA SER A 85 26.56 3.67 13.28
C SER A 85 27.64 2.94 14.10
N TRP A 86 28.57 2.29 13.41
CA TRP A 86 29.72 1.59 14.02
C TRP A 86 30.55 2.51 14.94
N ILE A 87 30.49 3.82 14.74
CA ILE A 87 31.11 4.83 15.60
C ILE A 87 30.42 4.87 16.97
N ALA A 88 29.09 4.83 17.01
CA ALA A 88 28.32 4.87 18.26
C ALA A 88 28.57 3.61 19.11
N THR A 89 28.64 2.44 18.47
CA THR A 89 29.00 1.19 19.18
C THR A 89 30.44 1.21 19.67
N GLY A 90 31.37 1.79 18.91
CA GLY A 90 32.77 1.93 19.31
C GLY A 90 32.93 2.82 20.55
N ILE A 91 32.24 3.96 20.59
CA ILE A 91 32.28 4.88 21.74
C ILE A 91 31.73 4.18 22.99
N ILE A 92 30.60 3.48 22.91
CA ILE A 92 30.02 2.78 24.06
C ILE A 92 30.96 1.69 24.60
N MET A 93 31.62 0.91 23.74
CA MET A 93 32.58 -0.10 24.18
C MET A 93 33.79 0.52 24.88
N THR A 94 34.33 1.64 24.38
CA THR A 94 35.46 2.31 25.03
C THR A 94 35.12 2.78 26.45
N PHE A 95 33.94 3.38 26.64
CA PHE A 95 33.47 3.78 27.97
C PHE A 95 33.28 2.59 28.92
N TRP A 96 32.72 1.48 28.42
CA TRP A 96 32.54 0.26 29.21
C TRP A 96 33.88 -0.34 29.66
N THR A 97 34.89 -0.35 28.79
CA THR A 97 36.22 -0.88 29.13
C THR A 97 36.97 -0.02 30.13
N VAL A 98 36.86 1.31 30.04
CA VAL A 98 37.50 2.23 31.00
C VAL A 98 36.85 2.12 32.38
N SER A 99 35.52 1.94 32.45
CA SER A 99 34.81 1.76 33.72
C SER A 99 35.09 0.42 34.42
N MET A 100 35.58 -0.60 33.70
CA MET A 100 35.98 -1.88 34.31
C MET A 100 37.43 -1.89 34.80
N LEU A 101 38.22 -0.90 34.41
CA LEU A 101 39.63 -0.76 34.76
C LEU A 101 39.85 0.25 35.90
N TYR A 102 38.77 0.80 36.49
CA TYR A 102 38.81 1.73 37.61
C TYR A 102 37.94 1.25 38.78
#